data_AF-A0A7S0HJF4-F1
#
_entry.id   AF-A0A7S0HJF4-F1
#
_cell.length_a   1.000
_cell.length_b   1.000
_cell.length_c   1.000
_cell.angle_alpha   90.00
_cell.angle_beta   90.00
_cell.angle_gamma   90.00
#
_symmetry.space_group_name_H-M   'P 1'
#
loop_
_entity.id
_entity.type
_entity.pdbx_description
1 polymer ?
#
loop_
_entity_poly.entity_id
_entity_poly.type
_entity_poly.pdbx_seq_one_letter_code
_entity_poly.pdbx_strand_id
1 'polypeptide(L)'
;MHWIGVDVKRNFLQSDTNYDLAMRIGVLDRRMAADSALLDLFLLRECDYLILQLSGEYSRLSLELNVAFKGYLPPFISLDTYPWAPRYGLAHISEWWLRRPAYTLEDLVKLKENGEI
;
A
#
# COMPACT_ATOMS: atom_id res chain seq x y z
N MET A 1 -21.50 29.05 13.21
CA MET A 1 -20.73 28.12 12.35
C MET A 1 -21.17 26.71 12.72
N HIS A 2 -22.07 26.12 11.93
CA HIS A 2 -22.71 24.85 12.26
C HIS A 2 -21.96 23.75 11.52
N TRP A 3 -21.23 22.91 12.24
CA TRP A 3 -20.61 21.72 11.65
C TRP A 3 -21.72 20.71 11.40
N ILE A 4 -22.13 20.58 10.13
CA ILE A 4 -22.98 19.48 9.70
C ILE A 4 -22.07 18.26 9.67
N GLY A 5 -22.09 17.48 10.77
CA GLY A 5 -21.51 16.15 10.82
C GLY A 5 -22.32 15.24 9.90
N VAL A 6 -21.98 15.24 8.61
CA VAL A 6 -22.46 14.20 7.70
C VAL A 6 -21.76 12.93 8.15
N ASP A 7 -22.53 12.05 8.77
CA ASP A 7 -22.08 10.71 9.14
C ASP A 7 -21.94 9.91 7.83
N VAL A 8 -20.81 10.13 7.15
CA VAL A 8 -20.48 9.44 5.89
C VAL A 8 -20.21 8.00 6.27
N LYS A 9 -21.26 7.18 6.20
CA LYS A 9 -21.16 5.73 6.34
C LYS A 9 -19.98 5.25 5.49
N ARG A 10 -19.06 4.49 6.09
CA ARG A 10 -17.84 3.97 5.43
C ARG A 10 -18.11 3.27 4.09
N ASN A 11 -19.32 2.75 3.88
CA ASN A 11 -19.75 2.13 2.62
C ASN A 11 -19.92 3.14 1.46
N PHE A 12 -20.14 4.43 1.75
CA PHE A 12 -20.20 5.49 0.73
C PHE A 12 -18.81 5.81 0.16
N LEU A 13 -17.77 5.60 0.97
CA LEU A 13 -16.34 5.73 0.61
C LEU A 13 -15.77 4.50 -0.10
N GLN A 14 -16.61 3.50 -0.42
CA GLN A 14 -16.16 2.25 -1.05
C GLN A 14 -16.41 2.17 -2.57
N SER A 15 -17.09 3.14 -3.18
CA SER A 15 -17.27 3.13 -4.65
C SER A 15 -16.42 4.20 -5.34
N ASP A 16 -15.63 3.80 -6.33
CA ASP A 16 -14.83 4.69 -7.17
C ASP A 16 -15.68 5.81 -7.80
N THR A 17 -16.95 5.50 -8.11
CA THR A 17 -17.93 6.44 -8.65
C THR A 17 -18.27 7.60 -7.72
N ASN A 18 -18.23 7.39 -6.40
CA ASN A 18 -18.59 8.44 -5.43
C ASN A 18 -17.45 9.44 -5.24
N TYR A 19 -16.19 9.01 -5.31
CA TYR A 19 -15.05 9.91 -5.26
C TYR A 19 -14.99 10.81 -6.50
N ASP A 20 -15.20 10.22 -7.68
CA ASP A 20 -15.25 10.99 -8.93
C ASP A 20 -16.39 12.00 -8.93
N LEU A 21 -17.57 11.60 -8.44
CA LEU A 21 -18.68 12.53 -8.29
C LEU A 21 -18.37 13.63 -7.27
N ALA A 22 -17.81 13.30 -6.11
CA ALA A 22 -17.43 14.25 -5.06
C ALA A 22 -16.39 15.28 -5.55
N MET A 23 -15.42 14.84 -6.37
CA MET A 23 -14.43 15.71 -7.02
C MET A 23 -15.02 16.57 -8.15
N ARG A 24 -16.11 16.12 -8.79
CA ARG A 24 -16.82 16.88 -9.83
C ARG A 24 -17.75 17.94 -9.25
N ILE A 25 -18.43 17.63 -8.14
CA ILE A 25 -19.32 18.56 -7.44
C ILE A 25 -18.56 19.53 -6.50
N GLY A 26 -17.23 19.42 -6.42
CA GLY A 26 -16.37 20.32 -5.65
C GLY A 26 -16.46 20.13 -4.13
N VAL A 27 -17.07 19.04 -3.66
CA VAL A 27 -17.14 18.69 -2.24
C VAL A 27 -15.79 18.16 -1.75
N LEU A 28 -14.99 17.56 -2.63
CA LEU A 28 -13.63 17.10 -2.35
C LEU A 28 -12.63 17.98 -3.12
N ASP A 29 -11.73 18.66 -2.40
CA ASP A 29 -10.60 19.36 -3.02
C ASP A 29 -9.57 18.33 -3.51
N ARG A 30 -9.33 18.33 -4.82
CA ARG A 30 -8.40 17.42 -5.50
C ARG A 30 -6.97 17.59 -4.99
N ARG A 31 -6.58 18.82 -4.62
CA ARG A 31 -5.23 19.07 -4.09
C ARG A 31 -5.06 18.43 -2.72
N MET A 32 -6.02 18.65 -1.83
CA MET A 32 -6.00 18.04 -0.50
C MET A 32 -6.04 16.51 -0.58
N ALA A 33 -6.81 15.95 -1.52
CA ALA A 33 -6.84 14.50 -1.74
C ALA A 33 -5.49 13.95 -2.22
N ALA A 34 -4.82 14.65 -3.14
CA ALA A 34 -3.50 14.27 -3.62
C ALA A 34 -2.43 14.38 -2.52
N ASP A 35 -2.44 15.47 -1.74
CA ASP A 35 -1.52 15.66 -0.61
C ASP A 35 -1.70 14.59 0.47
N SER A 36 -2.96 14.24 0.78
CA SER A 36 -3.28 13.16 1.71
C SER A 36 -2.79 11.80 1.19
N ALA A 37 -3.01 11.50 -0.09
CA ALA A 37 -2.57 10.23 -0.68
C ALA A 37 -1.03 10.12 -0.72
N LEU A 38 -0.32 11.22 -1.00
CA LEU A 38 1.14 11.26 -0.92
C LEU A 38 1.64 11.06 0.51
N LEU A 39 0.99 11.69 1.49
CA LEU A 39 1.32 11.52 2.90
C LEU A 39 1.16 10.05 3.32
N ASP A 40 0.06 9.40 2.93
CA ASP A 40 -0.17 7.97 3.20
C ASP A 40 0.93 7.09 2.59
N LEU A 41 1.36 7.37 1.34
CA LEU A 41 2.48 6.66 0.72
C LEU A 41 3.79 6.83 1.49
N PHE A 42 4.08 8.03 2.00
CA PHE A 42 5.28 8.26 2.81
C PHE A 42 5.21 7.58 4.17
N LEU A 43 4.04 7.52 4.80
CA LEU A 43 3.86 6.77 6.04
C LEU A 43 4.07 5.27 5.82
N LEU A 44 3.48 4.70 4.76
CA LEU A 44 3.65 3.29 4.42
C LEU A 44 5.10 2.92 4.04
N ARG A 45 5.87 3.88 3.51
CA ARG A 45 7.30 3.70 3.24
C ARG A 45 8.12 3.48 4.52
N GLU A 46 7.74 4.11 5.63
CA GLU A 46 8.48 3.98 6.89
C GLU A 46 8.17 2.65 7.62
N CYS A 47 7.02 2.03 7.35
CA CYS A 47 6.62 0.79 8.02
C CYS A 47 7.62 -0.36 7.82
N ASP A 48 7.88 -1.12 8.89
CA ASP A 48 8.76 -2.30 8.88
C ASP A 48 8.06 -3.55 8.35
N TYR A 49 6.74 -3.62 8.52
CA TYR A 49 5.89 -4.70 8.03
C TYR A 49 4.72 -4.10 7.26
N LEU A 50 4.34 -4.75 6.16
CA LEU A 50 3.27 -4.28 5.28
C LEU A 50 2.18 -5.33 5.12
N ILE A 51 0.93 -4.96 5.35
CA ILE A 51 -0.24 -5.79 5.04
C ILE A 51 -1.02 -5.02 3.99
N LEU A 52 -1.04 -5.56 2.77
CA LEU A 52 -1.47 -4.81 1.60
C LEU A 52 -2.34 -5.68 0.71
N GLN A 53 -3.18 -5.03 -0.09
CA GLN A 53 -3.86 -5.66 -1.22
C GLN A 53 -3.12 -5.26 -2.50
N LEU A 54 -2.36 -6.18 -3.09
CA LEU A 54 -1.51 -5.90 -4.23
C LEU A 54 -2.27 -5.69 -5.54
N SER A 55 -3.59 -5.89 -5.59
CA SER A 55 -4.41 -5.46 -6.71
C SER A 55 -4.54 -3.93 -6.77
N GLY A 56 -4.28 -3.23 -5.65
CA GLY A 56 -4.31 -1.79 -5.55
C GLY A 56 -3.02 -1.12 -6.04
N GLU A 57 -3.17 -0.07 -6.83
CA GLU A 57 -2.07 0.73 -7.37
C GLU A 57 -1.22 1.41 -6.29
N TYR A 58 -1.87 2.00 -5.29
CA TYR A 58 -1.21 2.65 -4.16
C TYR A 58 -0.44 1.66 -3.29
N SER A 59 -0.99 0.48 -3.04
CA SER A 59 -0.34 -0.60 -2.29
C SER A 59 0.95 -1.08 -2.97
N ARG A 60 0.90 -1.25 -4.30
CA ARG A 60 2.09 -1.61 -5.08
C ARG A 60 3.14 -0.50 -5.01
N LEU A 61 2.73 0.75 -5.19
CA LEU A 61 3.62 1.90 -5.12
C LEU A 61 4.25 2.06 -3.74
N SER A 62 3.50 1.85 -2.66
CA SER A 62 4.07 1.92 -1.31
C SER A 62 5.12 0.83 -1.08
N LEU A 63 4.89 -0.39 -1.58
CA LEU A 63 5.86 -1.48 -1.48
C LEU A 63 7.13 -1.16 -2.31
N GLU A 64 6.98 -0.69 -3.55
CA GLU A 64 8.10 -0.28 -4.41
C GLU A 64 8.90 0.87 -3.79
N LEU A 65 8.23 1.87 -3.20
CA LEU A 65 8.89 2.98 -2.49
C LEU A 65 9.63 2.50 -1.24
N ASN A 66 9.03 1.57 -0.49
CA ASN A 66 9.65 0.99 0.70
C ASN A 66 10.93 0.21 0.32
N VAL A 67 10.87 -0.61 -0.75
CA VAL A 67 12.03 -1.30 -1.33
C VAL A 67 13.11 -0.31 -1.77
N ALA A 68 12.73 0.73 -2.49
CA ALA A 68 13.68 1.73 -2.99
C ALA A 68 14.36 2.52 -1.86
N PHE A 69 13.63 2.78 -0.77
CA PHE A 69 14.12 3.55 0.36
C PHE A 69 14.98 2.72 1.32
N LYS A 70 14.51 1.52 1.69
CA LYS A 70 15.22 0.63 2.62
C LYS A 70 16.33 -0.17 1.93
N GLY A 71 16.28 -0.32 0.61
CA GLY A 71 17.23 -1.11 -0.17
C GLY A 71 17.02 -2.62 -0.09
N TYR A 72 15.98 -3.07 0.64
CA TYR A 72 15.55 -4.47 0.72
C TYR A 72 14.03 -4.55 0.71
N LEU A 73 13.50 -5.73 0.38
CA LEU A 73 12.05 -5.98 0.39
C LEU A 73 11.58 -6.18 1.84
N PRO A 74 10.76 -5.26 2.39
CA PRO A 74 10.22 -5.45 3.73
C PRO A 74 9.33 -6.70 3.77
N PRO A 75 9.25 -7.39 4.91
CA PRO A 75 8.26 -8.43 5.11
C PRO A 75 6.85 -7.90 4.83
N PHE A 76 6.13 -8.53 3.91
CA PHE A 76 4.77 -8.13 3.57
C PHE A 76 3.85 -9.34 3.44
N ILE A 77 2.56 -9.10 3.67
CA ILE A 77 1.48 -10.06 3.45
C ILE A 77 0.54 -9.45 2.42
N SER A 78 0.35 -10.19 1.31
CA SER A 78 -0.69 -9.86 0.34
C SER A 78 -2.02 -10.47 0.78
N LEU A 79 -3.07 -9.66 0.81
CA LEU A 79 -4.43 -10.13 1.09
C LEU A 79 -5.12 -10.72 -0.15
N ASP A 80 -4.48 -10.62 -1.31
CA ASP A 80 -4.94 -11.11 -2.60
C ASP A 80 -3.94 -12.08 -3.23
N THR A 81 -4.40 -12.79 -4.26
CA THR A 81 -3.63 -13.84 -4.93
C THR A 81 -2.53 -13.30 -5.87
N TYR A 82 -2.37 -11.98 -5.97
CA TYR A 82 -1.39 -11.39 -6.89
C TYR A 82 0.02 -11.40 -6.27
N PRO A 83 1.01 -12.02 -6.94
CA PRO A 83 2.40 -11.88 -6.52
C PRO A 83 2.88 -10.44 -6.78
N TRP A 84 3.81 -9.97 -5.94
CA TRP A 84 4.50 -8.71 -6.23
C TRP A 84 5.41 -8.87 -7.45
N ALA A 85 5.27 -7.95 -8.41
CA ALA A 85 6.16 -7.80 -9.55
C ALA A 85 6.50 -6.32 -9.72
N PRO A 86 7.79 -5.93 -9.72
CA PRO A 86 8.17 -4.53 -9.87
C PRO A 86 7.87 -4.02 -11.29
N ARG A 87 7.33 -2.81 -11.41
CA ARG A 87 6.96 -2.23 -12.72
C ARG A 87 8.09 -1.58 -13.50
N TYR A 88 9.04 -0.96 -12.80
CA TYR A 88 10.05 -0.10 -13.42
C TYR A 88 11.45 -0.53 -12.99
N GLY A 89 12.15 -1.31 -13.80
CA GLY A 89 13.62 -1.41 -13.79
C GLY A 89 14.29 -1.95 -12.52
N LEU A 90 13.57 -2.21 -11.42
CA LEU A 90 14.05 -2.92 -10.22
C LEU A 90 14.29 -4.42 -10.50
N ALA A 91 14.37 -4.80 -11.79
CA ALA A 91 14.65 -6.14 -12.25
C ALA A 91 15.99 -6.68 -11.68
N HIS A 92 16.98 -5.81 -11.51
CA HIS A 92 18.26 -6.15 -10.90
C HIS A 92 18.15 -6.57 -9.42
N ILE A 93 17.13 -6.10 -8.70
CA ILE A 93 16.80 -6.57 -7.36
C ILE A 93 15.95 -7.84 -7.47
N SER A 94 15.05 -7.95 -8.46
CA SER A 94 14.15 -9.09 -8.65
C SER A 94 14.82 -10.43 -8.98
N GLU A 95 16.03 -10.46 -9.56
CA GLU A 95 16.73 -11.73 -9.83
C GLU A 95 17.06 -12.52 -8.55
N TRP A 96 17.26 -11.81 -7.42
CA TRP A 96 17.45 -12.43 -6.11
C TRP A 96 16.13 -12.92 -5.49
N TRP A 97 15.00 -12.28 -5.82
CA TRP A 97 13.71 -12.51 -5.15
C TRP A 97 12.74 -13.42 -5.91
N LEU A 98 12.86 -13.56 -7.23
CA LEU A 98 12.11 -14.56 -8.01
C LEU A 98 12.35 -16.02 -7.54
N ARG A 99 13.37 -16.24 -6.69
CA ARG A 99 13.66 -17.53 -6.04
C ARG A 99 13.04 -17.72 -4.66
N ARG A 100 12.51 -16.69 -3.99
CA ARG A 100 11.89 -16.84 -2.67
C ARG A 100 10.36 -16.78 -2.81
N PRO A 101 9.63 -17.85 -2.48
CA PRO A 101 8.17 -17.84 -2.54
C PRO A 101 7.63 -16.76 -1.58
N ALA A 102 6.47 -16.19 -1.92
CA ALA A 102 5.74 -15.28 -1.06
C ALA A 102 5.62 -15.91 0.34
N TYR A 103 6.13 -15.21 1.35
CA TYR A 103 6.12 -15.72 2.72
C TYR A 103 4.69 -15.77 3.25
N THR A 104 4.30 -16.91 3.79
CA THR A 104 3.09 -16.99 4.61
C THR A 104 3.36 -16.40 5.99
N LEU A 105 2.29 -16.05 6.72
CA LEU A 105 2.38 -15.58 8.11
C LEU A 105 3.21 -16.54 8.99
N GLU A 106 3.09 -17.84 8.75
CA GLU A 106 3.83 -18.88 9.45
C GLU A 106 5.33 -18.82 9.17
N ASP A 107 5.72 -18.47 7.93
CA ASP A 107 7.12 -18.33 7.55
C ASP A 107 7.77 -17.10 8.18
N LEU A 108 7.02 -16.00 8.30
CA LEU A 108 7.50 -14.79 8.97
C LEU A 108 7.70 -14.99 10.48
N VAL A 109 6.82 -15.77 11.12
CA VAL A 109 6.98 -16.14 12.54
C VAL A 109 8.25 -16.97 12.74
N LYS A 110 8.50 -17.95 11.86
CA LYS A 110 9.72 -18.78 11.92
C LYS A 110 11.00 -17.97 11.70
N LEU A 111 10.97 -16.99 10.79
CA LEU A 111 12.13 -16.12 10.55
C LEU A 111 12.45 -15.22 11.76
N LYS A 112 11.41 -14.76 12.46
CA LYS A 112 11.56 -14.02 13.71
C LYS A 112 12.11 -14.90 14.84
N GLU A 113 11.63 -16.14 14.96
CA GLU A 113 12.13 -17.10 15.95
C GLU A 113 13.60 -17.47 15.71
N ASN A 114 14.04 -17.47 14.45
CA ASN A 114 15.42 -17.76 14.06
C ASN A 114 16.36 -16.54 14.18
N GLY A 115 15.84 -15.35 14.51
CA GLY A 115 16.63 -14.12 14.64
C GLY A 115 17.21 -13.59 13.33
N GLU A 116 16.64 -14.02 12.18
CA GLU A 116 17.03 -13.53 10.86
C GLU A 116 16.32 -12.21 10.48
N ILE A 117 15.29 -11.83 11.26
CA ILE A 117 14.52 -10.57 11.16
C ILE A 117 14.20 -10.06 12.56
#